data_AF-A0A7Y0B6T6-F1
#
_entry.id   AF-A0A7Y0B6T6-F1
#
_cell.length_a   1.000
_cell.length_b   1.000
_cell.length_c   1.000
_cell.angle_alpha   90.00
_cell.angle_beta   90.00
_cell.angle_gamma   90.00
#
_symmetry.space_group_name_H-M   'P 1'
#
loop_
_entity.id
_entity.type
_entity.pdbx_description
1 polymer ?
#
loop_
_entity_poly.entity_id
_entity_poly.type
_entity_poly.pdbx_seq_one_letter_code
_entity_poly.pdbx_strand_id
1 'polypeptide(L)'
;MTATTLPTTPQAVASAILSAVESNPHAFDMGTWYSPTGTSLDLAPDAPIPAGITLDVASWAARVTGWTVTTGGHATKGGTTQHVSSICRAALGITEQSPALFWLSDDHALTALRNLADRR
;
A
#
# COMPACT_ATOMS: atom_id res chain seq x y z
N MET A 1 2.71 12.01 -22.41
CA MET A 1 2.61 11.00 -21.35
C MET A 1 3.73 11.26 -20.37
N THR A 2 3.45 11.93 -19.25
CA THR A 2 4.45 12.12 -18.19
C THR A 2 4.63 10.78 -17.48
N ALA A 3 5.80 10.18 -17.60
CA ALA A 3 6.16 9.05 -16.76
C ALA A 3 6.19 9.54 -15.31
N THR A 4 5.19 9.14 -14.52
CA THR A 4 5.22 9.36 -13.07
C THR A 4 6.37 8.53 -12.53
N THR A 5 7.47 9.19 -12.17
CA THR A 5 8.60 8.52 -11.52
C THR A 5 8.10 7.89 -10.23
N LEU A 6 8.34 6.58 -10.07
CA LEU A 6 7.96 5.88 -8.84
C LEU A 6 8.69 6.53 -7.64
N PRO A 7 8.02 6.68 -6.48
CA PRO A 7 8.67 7.18 -5.27
C PRO A 7 9.79 6.22 -4.82
N THR A 8 10.96 6.78 -4.52
CA THR A 8 12.16 6.00 -4.15
C THR A 8 12.63 6.25 -2.71
N THR A 9 11.99 7.16 -1.97
CA THR A 9 12.32 7.44 -0.57
C THR A 9 11.12 7.12 0.34
N PRO A 10 11.36 6.76 1.62
CA PRO A 10 10.28 6.52 2.58
C PRO A 10 9.23 7.62 2.66
N GLN A 11 9.68 8.88 2.70
CA GLN A 11 8.81 10.06 2.74
C GLN A 11 7.96 10.19 1.47
N ALA A 12 8.55 9.95 0.29
CA ALA A 12 7.84 10.01 -0.98
C ALA A 12 6.81 8.88 -1.10
N VAL A 13 7.14 7.68 -0.62
CA VAL A 13 6.21 6.54 -0.57
C VAL A 13 5.05 6.85 0.37
N ALA A 14 5.31 7.35 1.58
CA ALA A 14 4.25 7.73 2.52
C ALA A 14 3.32 8.81 1.94
N SER A 15 3.88 9.83 1.28
CA SER A 15 3.11 10.86 0.57
C SER A 15 2.28 10.30 -0.58
N ALA A 16 2.81 9.34 -1.33
CA ALA A 16 2.12 8.70 -2.44
C ALA A 16 0.95 7.83 -1.95
N ILE A 17 1.14 7.08 -0.86
CA ILE A 17 0.06 6.31 -0.22
C ILE A 17 -1.06 7.24 0.22
N LEU A 18 -0.75 8.32 0.96
CA LEU A 18 -1.76 9.29 1.40
C LEU A 18 -2.55 9.86 0.22
N SER A 19 -1.87 10.29 -0.83
CA SER A 19 -2.54 10.85 -2.02
C SER A 19 -3.42 9.83 -2.74
N ALA A 20 -3.01 8.56 -2.75
CA ALA A 20 -3.79 7.47 -3.35
C ALA A 20 -5.04 7.14 -2.51
N VAL A 21 -4.91 7.13 -1.17
CA VAL A 21 -6.03 6.96 -0.24
C VAL A 21 -7.00 8.14 -0.31
N GLU A 22 -6.51 9.38 -0.35
CA GLU A 22 -7.35 10.58 -0.52
C GLU A 22 -8.15 10.55 -1.83
N SER A 23 -7.57 9.98 -2.89
CA SER A 23 -8.25 9.80 -4.18
C SER A 23 -9.22 8.62 -4.19
N ASN A 24 -9.07 7.66 -3.27
CA ASN A 24 -9.86 6.43 -3.18
C ASN A 24 -10.24 6.12 -1.72
N PRO A 25 -10.98 7.01 -1.02
CA PRO A 25 -11.20 6.87 0.42
C PRO A 25 -11.99 5.62 0.79
N HIS A 26 -12.82 5.12 -0.12
CA HIS A 26 -13.61 3.89 0.04
C HIS A 26 -12.77 2.60 0.00
N ALA A 27 -11.52 2.68 -0.48
CA ALA A 27 -10.65 1.55 -0.72
C ALA A 27 -9.54 1.42 0.34
N PHE A 28 -9.58 2.20 1.42
CA PHE A 28 -8.64 2.10 2.51
C PHE A 28 -9.29 1.43 3.73
N ASP A 29 -8.68 0.36 4.21
CA ASP A 29 -9.14 -0.39 5.39
C ASP A 29 -7.96 -1.18 5.98
N MET A 30 -7.61 -0.91 7.24
CA MET A 30 -6.58 -1.63 7.99
C MET A 30 -7.12 -2.88 8.71
N GLY A 31 -8.44 -2.97 8.91
CA GLY A 31 -9.12 -4.10 9.56
C GLY A 31 -9.35 -5.27 8.60
N THR A 32 -9.49 -4.99 7.31
CA THR A 32 -9.61 -6.02 6.27
C THR A 32 -8.25 -6.20 5.60
N TRP A 33 -7.37 -6.99 6.21
CA TRP A 33 -6.20 -7.51 5.49
C TRP A 33 -6.72 -8.18 4.21
N TYR A 34 -6.20 -7.74 3.06
CA TYR A 34 -6.65 -8.17 1.73
C TYR A 34 -7.05 -9.67 1.75
N SER A 35 -8.37 -9.91 1.75
CA SER A 35 -8.97 -11.23 1.75
C SER A 35 -10.09 -11.21 0.73
N PRO A 36 -9.77 -11.40 -0.55
CA PRO A 36 -10.80 -11.43 -1.58
C PRO A 36 -11.63 -12.67 -1.28
N THR A 37 -12.89 -12.45 -0.93
CA THR A 37 -13.90 -13.49 -0.93
C THR A 37 -14.09 -13.96 -2.37
N GLY A 38 -13.25 -14.90 -2.79
CA GLY A 38 -13.50 -15.79 -3.93
C GLY A 38 -13.02 -15.33 -5.31
N THR A 39 -12.36 -14.18 -5.48
CA THR A 39 -11.85 -13.79 -6.81
C THR A 39 -10.36 -13.50 -6.78
N SER A 40 -9.57 -14.26 -7.55
CA SER A 40 -8.19 -13.90 -7.84
C SER A 40 -8.15 -12.63 -8.68
N LEU A 41 -8.03 -11.49 -8.00
CA LEU A 41 -7.93 -10.18 -8.62
C LEU A 41 -6.52 -9.65 -8.47
N ASP A 42 -5.80 -9.64 -9.58
CA ASP A 42 -4.52 -8.95 -9.69
C ASP A 42 -4.77 -7.45 -9.89
N LEU A 43 -4.26 -6.67 -8.96
CA LEU A 43 -4.40 -5.22 -8.90
C LEU A 43 -3.10 -4.56 -9.37
N ALA A 44 -3.02 -4.29 -10.67
CA ALA A 44 -1.89 -3.62 -11.28
C ALA A 44 -1.66 -2.21 -10.69
N PRO A 45 -0.42 -1.70 -10.63
CA PRO A 45 -0.06 -0.44 -9.94
C PRO A 45 -0.94 0.76 -10.24
N ASP A 46 -1.31 0.95 -11.51
CA ASP A 46 -2.06 2.10 -12.01
C ASP A 46 -3.54 1.78 -12.31
N ALA A 47 -3.99 0.54 -12.06
CA ALA A 47 -5.36 0.15 -12.34
C ALA A 47 -6.35 0.76 -11.32
N PRO A 48 -7.55 1.21 -11.71
CA PRO A 48 -8.54 1.66 -10.74
C PRO A 48 -8.88 0.57 -9.72
N ILE A 49 -9.21 0.95 -8.49
CA ILE A 49 -9.67 0.01 -7.47
C ILE A 49 -11.15 -0.32 -7.72
N PRO A 50 -11.53 -1.59 -7.91
CA PRO A 50 -12.94 -1.95 -8.09
C PRO A 50 -13.76 -1.70 -6.83
N ALA A 51 -15.06 -1.41 -7.02
CA ALA A 51 -15.98 -1.27 -5.91
C ALA A 51 -16.02 -2.53 -5.03
N GLY A 52 -16.02 -2.33 -3.70
CA GLY A 52 -16.03 -3.42 -2.72
C GLY A 52 -14.65 -4.03 -2.44
N ILE A 53 -13.59 -3.52 -3.07
CA ILE A 53 -12.21 -3.89 -2.74
C ILE A 53 -11.61 -2.84 -1.82
N THR A 54 -11.01 -3.30 -0.73
CA THR A 54 -10.23 -2.48 0.19
C THR A 54 -8.78 -2.96 0.22
N LEU A 55 -7.88 -2.04 0.56
CA LEU A 55 -6.45 -2.24 0.64
C LEU A 55 -5.93 -1.62 1.93
N ASP A 56 -5.08 -2.38 2.61
CA ASP A 56 -4.30 -1.90 3.75
C ASP A 56 -3.11 -1.05 3.27
N VAL A 57 -2.39 -0.43 4.22
CA VAL A 57 -1.18 0.34 3.93
C VAL A 57 -0.14 -0.50 3.18
N ALA A 58 -0.04 -1.80 3.47
CA ALA A 58 0.95 -2.66 2.83
C ALA A 58 0.68 -2.84 1.33
N SER A 59 -0.58 -3.08 0.98
CA SER A 59 -1.03 -3.25 -0.40
C SER A 59 -0.96 -1.92 -1.16
N TRP A 60 -1.30 -0.80 -0.52
CA TRP A 60 -1.07 0.53 -1.11
C TRP A 60 0.41 0.81 -1.37
N ALA A 61 1.29 0.51 -0.41
CA ALA A 61 2.74 0.67 -0.56
C ALA A 61 3.28 -0.14 -1.75
N ALA A 62 2.83 -1.38 -1.92
CA ALA A 62 3.18 -2.21 -3.06
C ALA A 62 2.75 -1.55 -4.38
N ARG A 63 1.50 -1.07 -4.48
CA ARG A 63 0.98 -0.42 -5.69
C ARG A 63 1.74 0.85 -6.05
N VAL A 64 1.91 1.78 -5.11
CA VAL A 64 2.59 3.06 -5.40
C VAL A 64 4.07 2.89 -5.72
N THR A 65 4.68 1.75 -5.36
CA THR A 65 6.05 1.38 -5.74
C THR A 65 6.12 0.49 -6.99
N GLY A 66 5.00 0.33 -7.70
CA GLY A 66 4.95 -0.34 -9.00
C GLY A 66 4.82 -1.85 -8.95
N TRP A 67 4.29 -2.42 -7.86
CA TRP A 67 3.97 -3.85 -7.76
C TRP A 67 2.49 -4.11 -8.05
N THR A 68 2.21 -5.21 -8.74
CA THR A 68 0.86 -5.74 -8.91
C THR A 68 0.49 -6.52 -7.66
N VAL A 69 -0.50 -6.05 -6.90
CA VAL A 69 -0.99 -6.79 -5.72
C VAL A 69 -1.80 -7.98 -6.18
N THR A 70 -1.44 -9.17 -5.73
CA THR A 70 -2.06 -10.45 -6.08
C THR A 70 -2.75 -11.04 -4.86
N THR A 71 -3.39 -12.19 -5.02
CA THR A 71 -4.08 -12.81 -3.91
C THR A 71 -3.21 -13.26 -2.74
N GLY A 72 -3.78 -13.25 -1.54
CA GLY A 72 -3.16 -13.82 -0.34
C GLY A 72 -2.01 -12.98 0.25
N GLY A 73 -2.10 -11.65 0.17
CA GLY A 73 -1.11 -10.76 0.77
C GLY A 73 0.24 -10.69 0.02
N HIS A 74 0.25 -11.05 -1.27
CA HIS A 74 1.45 -11.01 -2.09
C HIS A 74 1.35 -9.94 -3.18
N ALA A 75 2.48 -9.55 -3.73
CA ALA A 75 2.54 -8.73 -4.92
C ALA A 75 3.68 -9.17 -5.83
N THR A 76 3.56 -8.88 -7.13
CA THR A 76 4.51 -9.27 -8.16
C THR A 76 5.08 -8.07 -8.91
N LYS A 77 6.38 -8.12 -9.23
CA LYS A 77 7.08 -7.13 -10.04
C LYS A 77 8.27 -7.76 -10.75
N GLY A 78 8.33 -7.66 -12.08
CA GLY A 78 9.46 -8.15 -12.87
C GLY A 78 9.81 -9.63 -12.64
N GLY A 79 8.80 -10.50 -12.48
CA GLY A 79 8.99 -11.93 -12.21
C GLY A 79 9.32 -12.29 -10.75
N THR A 80 9.40 -11.31 -9.85
CA THR A 80 9.59 -11.52 -8.41
C THR A 80 8.25 -11.44 -7.69
N THR A 81 8.01 -12.36 -6.75
CA THR A 81 6.85 -12.35 -5.84
C THR A 81 7.33 -12.11 -4.42
N GLN A 82 6.70 -11.17 -3.70
CA GLN A 82 6.99 -10.88 -2.30
C GLN A 82 5.71 -10.61 -1.52
N HIS A 83 5.76 -10.81 -0.21
CA HIS A 83 4.67 -10.45 0.67
C HIS A 83 4.55 -8.92 0.79
N VAL A 84 3.33 -8.38 0.76
CA VAL A 84 3.08 -6.93 0.75
C VAL A 84 3.65 -6.23 1.98
N SER A 85 3.68 -6.91 3.14
CA SER A 85 4.28 -6.35 4.35
C SER A 85 5.80 -6.16 4.21
N SER A 86 6.51 -7.08 3.57
CA SER A 86 7.96 -6.95 3.31
C SER A 86 8.25 -5.80 2.36
N ILE A 87 7.45 -5.66 1.30
CA ILE A 87 7.55 -4.55 0.35
C ILE A 87 7.31 -3.23 1.06
N CYS A 88 6.24 -3.14 1.85
CA CYS A 88 5.89 -1.96 2.62
C CYS A 88 6.99 -1.58 3.61
N ARG A 89 7.54 -2.55 4.33
CA ARG A 89 8.65 -2.32 5.28
C ARG A 89 9.87 -1.73 4.58
N ALA A 90 10.28 -2.33 3.47
CA ALA A 90 11.39 -1.84 2.68
C ALA A 90 11.13 -0.44 2.11
N ALA A 91 9.92 -0.21 1.58
CA ALA A 91 9.55 1.05 0.94
C ALA A 91 9.44 2.22 1.94
N LEU A 92 8.91 1.98 3.14
CA LEU A 92 8.78 2.97 4.21
C LEU A 92 10.00 3.04 5.13
N GLY A 93 11.04 2.23 4.89
CA GLY A 93 12.23 2.19 5.73
C GLY A 93 11.95 1.76 7.19
N ILE A 94 10.86 1.04 7.42
CA ILE A 94 10.47 0.55 8.75
C ILE A 94 11.03 -0.87 8.97
N THR A 95 11.67 -1.11 10.11
CA THR A 95 12.25 -2.42 10.43
C THR A 95 11.17 -3.42 10.87
N GLU A 96 11.50 -4.71 10.93
CA GLU A 96 10.59 -5.74 11.48
C GLU A 96 10.09 -5.41 12.90
N GLN A 97 10.93 -4.71 13.67
CA GLN A 97 10.67 -4.23 15.03
C GLN A 97 9.70 -3.04 15.09
N SER A 98 9.19 -2.57 13.95
CA SER A 98 8.08 -1.61 13.85
C SER A 98 6.76 -2.31 13.46
N PRO A 99 6.28 -3.33 14.21
CA PRO A 99 5.06 -4.05 13.87
C PRO A 99 3.81 -3.19 13.97
N ALA A 100 3.87 -2.05 14.69
CA ALA A 100 2.71 -1.23 15.00
C ALA A 100 1.88 -0.92 13.75
N LEU A 101 2.50 -0.47 12.65
CA LEU A 101 1.79 0.02 11.45
C LEU A 101 0.75 -0.96 10.91
N PHE A 102 1.02 -2.27 10.94
CA PHE A 102 0.14 -3.30 10.37
C PHE A 102 -0.99 -3.74 11.31
N TRP A 103 -1.00 -3.23 12.55
CA TRP A 103 -2.01 -3.51 13.57
C TRP A 103 -2.73 -2.23 14.03
N LEU A 104 -2.46 -1.10 13.37
CA LEU A 104 -3.13 0.16 13.65
C LEU A 104 -4.56 0.14 13.09
N SER A 105 -5.44 0.90 13.74
CA SER A 105 -6.67 1.36 13.08
C SER A 105 -6.35 2.30 11.92
N ASP A 106 -7.32 2.50 11.03
CA ASP A 106 -7.20 3.41 9.88
C ASP A 106 -6.64 4.78 10.28
N ASP A 107 -7.24 5.43 11.28
CA ASP A 107 -6.81 6.76 11.74
C ASP A 107 -5.37 6.79 12.23
N HIS A 108 -4.95 5.77 12.98
CA HIS A 108 -3.59 5.67 13.48
C HIS A 108 -2.60 5.38 12.34
N ALA A 109 -2.96 4.54 11.37
CA ALA A 109 -2.16 4.27 10.19
C ALA A 109 -1.97 5.54 9.33
N LEU A 110 -3.05 6.29 9.08
CA LEU A 110 -2.99 7.56 8.36
C LEU A 110 -2.15 8.60 9.10
N THR A 111 -2.24 8.65 10.43
CA THR A 111 -1.40 9.54 11.25
C THR A 111 0.07 9.16 11.16
N ALA A 112 0.40 7.87 11.22
CA ALA A 112 1.77 7.39 11.06
C ALA A 112 2.33 7.75 9.67
N LEU A 113 1.53 7.56 8.61
CA LEU A 113 1.91 7.95 7.24
C LEU A 113 2.12 9.46 7.10
N ARG A 114 1.26 10.28 7.70
CA ARG A 114 1.40 11.76 7.74
C ARG A 114 2.73 12.17 8.36
N ASN A 115 3.07 11.58 9.50
CA ASN A 115 4.36 11.83 10.15
C ASN A 115 5.55 11.41 9.28
N LEU A 116 5.48 10.24 8.63
CA LEU A 116 6.53 9.77 7.71
C LEU A 116 6.65 10.64 6.45
N ALA A 117 5.54 11.18 5.98
CA ALA A 117 5.48 12.07 4.82
C ALA A 117 5.94 13.50 5.14
N ASP A 118 6.12 13.86 6.41
CA ASP A 118 6.24 15.24 6.90
C ASP A 118 5.05 16.11 6.45
N ARG A 119 3.86 15.52 6.42
CA ARG A 119 2.58 16.18 6.12
C ARG A 119 1.80 16.32 7.43
N ARG A 120 1.61 17.54 7.92
CA ARG A 120 0.77 17.83 9.10
C ARG A 120 -0.67 18.09 8.71
#